data_AF-A0A9Y1FLZ0-F1
#
_entry.id   AF-A0A9Y1FLZ0-F1
#
_cell.length_a   1.000
_cell.length_b   1.000
_cell.length_c   1.000
_cell.angle_alpha   90.00
_cell.angle_beta   90.00
_cell.angle_gamma   90.00
#
_symmetry.space_group_name_H-M   'P 1'
#
loop_
_entity.id
_entity.type
_entity.pdbx_description
1 polymer ?
#
loop_
_entity_poly.entity_id
_entity_poly.type
_entity_poly.pdbx_seq_one_letter_code
_entity_poly.pdbx_strand_id
1 'polypeptide(L)'
;MKKVAHDYMVSRKFVYKWLKRFRENPEGEWWKDRSSRPKTIHRKVDEELKERIRELRIKQGMNVEKIAYLLKKEGRGLSRNTVIKVIGELGLPLWSNRKKRKRPRYKRFEREKPNELWQIDVKGPFWVEEQG
;
A
#
# COMPACT_ATOMS: atom_id res chain seq x y z
N MET A 1 -31.74 -19.19 -35.01
CA MET A 1 -30.68 -18.68 -34.10
C MET A 1 -29.89 -17.52 -34.69
N LYS A 2 -29.36 -17.60 -35.92
CA LYS A 2 -28.62 -16.48 -36.56
C LYS A 2 -29.50 -15.25 -36.81
N LYS A 3 -30.74 -15.45 -37.27
CA LYS A 3 -31.76 -14.41 -37.45
C LYS A 3 -32.08 -13.68 -36.13
N VAL A 4 -32.48 -14.42 -35.09
CA VAL A 4 -32.71 -13.87 -33.73
C VAL A 4 -31.50 -13.10 -33.18
N ALA A 5 -30.29 -13.62 -33.33
CA ALA A 5 -29.09 -12.91 -32.88
C ALA A 5 -28.88 -11.57 -33.62
N HIS A 6 -29.18 -11.54 -34.92
CA HIS A 6 -29.10 -10.34 -35.75
C HIS A 6 -30.19 -9.33 -35.39
N ASP A 7 -31.45 -9.76 -35.31
CA ASP A 7 -32.62 -8.91 -35.03
C ASP A 7 -32.50 -8.21 -33.67
N TYR A 8 -31.92 -8.89 -32.68
CA TYR A 8 -31.69 -8.36 -31.33
C TYR A 8 -30.28 -7.79 -31.11
N MET A 9 -29.45 -7.69 -32.17
CA MET A 9 -28.07 -7.16 -32.10
C MET A 9 -27.18 -7.81 -31.01
N VAL A 10 -27.39 -9.09 -30.74
CA VAL A 10 -26.62 -9.85 -29.74
C VAL A 10 -25.77 -10.93 -30.39
N SER A 11 -24.70 -11.34 -29.70
CA SER A 11 -23.89 -12.47 -30.19
C SER A 11 -24.70 -13.77 -30.19
N ARG A 12 -24.47 -14.66 -31.17
CA ARG A 12 -25.05 -16.03 -31.17
C ARG A 12 -24.79 -16.76 -29.84
N LYS A 13 -23.60 -16.56 -29.26
CA LYS A 13 -23.19 -17.14 -27.96
C LYS A 13 -24.09 -16.68 -26.81
N PHE A 14 -24.54 -15.42 -26.82
CA PHE A 14 -25.50 -14.90 -25.84
C PHE A 14 -26.85 -15.64 -25.95
N VAL A 15 -27.40 -15.78 -27.15
CA VAL A 15 -28.68 -16.48 -27.37
C VAL A 15 -28.61 -17.95 -26.91
N TYR A 16 -27.53 -18.67 -27.25
CA TYR A 16 -27.34 -20.05 -26.77
C TYR A 16 -27.18 -20.14 -25.25
N LYS A 17 -26.46 -19.20 -24.63
CA LYS A 17 -26.31 -19.12 -23.16
C LYS A 17 -27.67 -18.97 -22.48
N TRP A 18 -28.54 -18.11 -23.01
CA TRP A 18 -29.88 -17.86 -22.46
C TRP A 18 -30.82 -19.04 -22.67
N LEU A 19 -30.84 -19.65 -23.86
CA LEU A 19 -31.62 -20.88 -24.09
C LEU A 19 -31.18 -22.03 -23.20
N LYS A 20 -29.87 -22.19 -22.96
CA LYS A 20 -29.36 -23.21 -22.03
C LYS A 20 -29.89 -22.97 -20.62
N ARG A 21 -29.84 -21.72 -20.13
CA ARG A 21 -30.40 -21.35 -18.82
C ARG A 21 -31.91 -21.62 -18.73
N PHE A 22 -32.66 -21.27 -19.77
CA PHE A 22 -34.10 -21.53 -19.84
C PHE A 22 -34.41 -23.03 -19.78
N ARG A 23 -33.71 -23.86 -20.57
CA ARG A 23 -33.91 -25.32 -20.57
C ARG A 23 -33.55 -25.99 -19.25
N GLU A 24 -32.54 -25.48 -18.55
CA GLU A 24 -32.12 -26.01 -17.24
C GLU A 24 -33.14 -25.72 -16.13
N ASN A 25 -33.83 -24.57 -16.19
CA ASN A 25 -34.85 -24.20 -15.22
C ASN A 25 -35.89 -23.25 -15.85
N PRO A 26 -36.92 -23.78 -16.53
CA PRO A 26 -37.91 -22.96 -17.23
C PRO A 26 -38.75 -22.07 -16.30
N GLU A 27 -39.06 -22.57 -15.10
CA GLU A 27 -39.88 -21.90 -14.09
C GLU A 27 -39.08 -20.93 -13.20
N GLY A 28 -37.75 -21.03 -13.22
CA GLY A 28 -36.86 -20.21 -12.42
C GLY A 28 -36.43 -18.90 -13.09
N GLU A 29 -35.59 -18.14 -12.39
CA GLU A 29 -35.13 -16.81 -12.81
C GLU A 29 -34.00 -16.86 -13.86
N TRP A 30 -34.17 -17.62 -14.94
CA TRP A 30 -33.17 -17.78 -16.00
C TRP A 30 -32.81 -16.46 -16.70
N TRP A 31 -33.72 -15.50 -16.69
CA TRP A 31 -33.56 -14.17 -17.27
C TRP A 31 -32.73 -13.21 -16.42
N LYS A 32 -32.51 -13.50 -15.13
CA LYS A 32 -31.66 -12.65 -14.30
C LYS A 32 -30.19 -12.88 -14.60
N ASP A 33 -29.43 -11.79 -14.54
CA ASP A 33 -28.00 -11.90 -14.69
C ASP A 33 -27.39 -12.61 -13.48
N ARG A 34 -26.60 -13.66 -13.78
CA ARG A 34 -25.86 -14.39 -12.76
C ARG A 34 -24.60 -13.60 -12.44
N SER A 35 -24.25 -13.57 -11.16
CA SER A 35 -22.98 -12.98 -10.70
C SER A 35 -21.81 -13.46 -11.56
N SER A 36 -21.03 -12.51 -12.06
CA SER A 36 -19.75 -12.75 -12.76
C SER A 36 -18.58 -12.90 -11.78
N ARG A 37 -18.83 -12.79 -10.46
CA ARG A 37 -17.78 -12.88 -9.45
C ARG A 37 -17.20 -14.31 -9.46
N PRO A 38 -15.87 -14.45 -9.41
CA PRO A 38 -15.23 -15.75 -9.27
C PRO A 38 -15.81 -16.49 -8.06
N LYS A 39 -16.16 -17.78 -8.23
CA LYS A 39 -16.63 -18.62 -7.14
C LYS A 39 -15.55 -18.88 -6.09
N THR A 40 -14.28 -18.85 -6.51
CA THR A 40 -13.12 -19.08 -5.66
C THR A 40 -12.17 -17.90 -5.78
N ILE A 41 -11.79 -17.32 -4.63
CA ILE A 41 -10.78 -16.26 -4.55
C ILE A 41 -9.57 -16.83 -3.81
N HIS A 42 -8.48 -17.05 -4.54
CA HIS A 42 -7.22 -17.45 -3.92
C HIS A 42 -6.59 -16.23 -3.24
N ARG A 43 -6.77 -16.11 -1.92
CA ARG A 43 -6.09 -15.09 -1.12
C ARG A 43 -4.62 -15.47 -1.00
N LYS A 44 -3.75 -14.68 -1.64
CA LYS A 44 -2.28 -14.86 -1.58
C LYS A 44 -1.66 -14.34 -0.27
N VAL A 45 -2.48 -13.75 0.60
CA VAL A 45 -2.05 -13.14 1.87
C VAL A 45 -2.73 -13.92 2.98
N ASP A 46 -1.93 -14.63 3.76
CA ASP A 46 -2.33 -15.29 5.00
C ASP A 46 -2.31 -14.29 6.17
N GLU A 47 -2.86 -14.68 7.32
CA GLU A 47 -2.85 -13.80 8.49
C GLU A 47 -1.46 -13.57 9.06
N GLU A 48 -0.53 -14.51 8.85
CA GLU A 48 0.87 -14.33 9.24
C GLU A 48 1.52 -13.14 8.51
N LEU A 49 1.32 -13.02 7.18
CA LEU A 49 1.80 -11.86 6.44
C LEU A 49 1.10 -10.57 6.87
N LYS A 50 -0.20 -10.60 7.18
CA LYS A 50 -0.90 -9.40 7.63
C LYS A 50 -0.34 -8.89 8.95
N GLU A 51 -0.09 -9.80 9.91
CA GLU A 51 0.50 -9.43 11.19
C GLU A 51 1.94 -8.95 11.00
N ARG A 52 2.72 -9.56 10.10
CA ARG A 52 4.06 -9.05 9.75
C ARG A 52 4.02 -7.64 9.16
N ILE A 53 3.09 -7.35 8.25
CA ILE A 53 2.89 -6.01 7.69
C ILE A 53 2.49 -5.03 8.79
N ARG A 54 1.58 -5.43 9.69
CA ARG A 54 1.14 -4.63 10.85
C ARG A 54 2.31 -4.30 11.76
N GLU A 55 3.15 -5.28 12.07
CA GLU A 55 4.33 -5.10 12.92
C GLU A 55 5.30 -4.08 12.31
N LEU A 56 5.68 -4.26 11.04
CA LEU A 56 6.57 -3.34 10.32
C LEU A 56 5.99 -1.92 10.24
N ARG A 57 4.66 -1.81 10.15
CA ARG A 57 3.96 -0.54 10.07
C ARG A 57 3.91 0.19 11.42
N ILE A 58 3.49 -0.49 12.48
CA ILE A 58 3.25 0.10 13.80
C ILE A 58 4.55 0.27 14.58
N LYS A 59 5.36 -0.79 14.71
CA LYS A 59 6.58 -0.75 15.54
C LYS A 59 7.69 0.06 14.89
N GLN A 60 7.90 -0.11 13.58
CA GLN A 60 9.04 0.48 12.88
C GLN A 60 8.68 1.74 12.07
N GLY A 61 7.38 2.02 11.89
CA GLY A 61 6.91 3.20 11.16
C GLY A 61 7.31 3.19 9.68
N MET A 62 7.55 2.02 9.09
CA MET A 62 8.05 1.88 7.73
C MET A 62 7.02 2.32 6.69
N ASN A 63 7.47 2.90 5.59
CA ASN A 63 6.62 3.22 4.44
C ASN A 63 6.26 1.94 3.65
N VAL A 64 5.26 2.04 2.77
CA VAL A 64 4.77 0.92 1.95
C VAL A 64 5.91 0.28 1.14
N GLU A 65 6.78 1.09 0.55
CA GLU A 65 7.89 0.62 -0.30
C GLU A 65 8.91 -0.20 0.49
N LYS A 66 9.31 0.25 1.68
CA LYS A 66 10.22 -0.50 2.55
C LYS A 66 9.62 -1.82 3.00
N ILE A 67 8.32 -1.83 3.32
CA ILE A 67 7.62 -3.06 3.69
C ILE A 67 7.64 -4.06 2.53
N ALA A 68 7.27 -3.62 1.32
CA ALA A 68 7.28 -4.49 0.14
C ALA A 68 8.69 -5.01 -0.19
N TYR A 69 9.72 -4.16 -0.06
CA TYR A 69 11.11 -4.54 -0.26
C TYR A 69 11.58 -5.58 0.77
N LEU A 70 11.29 -5.38 2.05
CA LEU A 70 11.66 -6.32 3.11
C LEU A 70 10.96 -7.67 2.95
N LEU A 71 9.65 -7.66 2.68
CA LEU A 71 8.90 -8.89 2.42
C LEU A 71 9.46 -9.66 1.22
N LYS A 72 9.91 -8.95 0.17
CA LYS A 72 10.61 -9.56 -0.97
C LYS A 72 11.93 -10.20 -0.54
N LYS A 73 12.70 -9.55 0.34
CA LYS A 73 13.95 -10.10 0.89
C LYS A 73 13.71 -11.31 1.80
N GLU A 74 12.59 -11.35 2.51
CA GLU A 74 12.14 -12.47 3.36
C GLU A 74 11.55 -13.65 2.56
N GLY A 75 11.57 -13.62 1.22
CA GLY A 75 11.00 -14.67 0.35
C GLY A 75 9.48 -14.63 0.23
N ARG A 76 8.82 -13.69 0.92
CA ARG A 76 7.36 -13.49 0.95
C ARG A 76 6.95 -12.27 0.12
N GLY A 77 7.50 -12.17 -1.09
CA GLY A 77 7.37 -10.99 -1.94
C GLY A 77 5.92 -10.64 -2.29
N LEU A 78 5.48 -9.47 -1.83
CA LEU A 78 4.20 -8.89 -2.21
C LEU A 78 4.37 -7.68 -3.12
N SER A 79 3.38 -7.48 -4.00
CA SER A 79 3.32 -6.24 -4.76
C SER A 79 3.03 -5.05 -3.84
N ARG A 80 3.52 -3.87 -4.23
CA ARG A 80 3.20 -2.60 -3.54
C ARG A 80 1.70 -2.42 -3.32
N ASN A 81 0.89 -2.72 -4.33
CA ASN A 81 -0.58 -2.59 -4.24
C ASN A 81 -1.20 -3.59 -3.27
N THR A 82 -0.63 -4.79 -3.14
CA THR A 82 -1.09 -5.76 -2.14
C THR A 82 -0.82 -5.24 -0.74
N VAL A 83 0.37 -4.69 -0.48
CA VAL A 83 0.70 -4.08 0.81
C VAL A 83 -0.22 -2.91 1.14
N ILE A 84 -0.55 -2.05 0.17
CA ILE A 84 -1.52 -0.95 0.34
C ILE A 84 -2.90 -1.48 0.74
N LYS A 85 -3.39 -2.51 0.04
CA LYS A 85 -4.69 -3.12 0.34
C LYS A 85 -4.72 -3.70 1.76
N VAL A 86 -3.69 -4.45 2.14
CA VAL A 86 -3.58 -5.03 3.48
C VAL A 86 -3.52 -3.93 4.56
N ILE A 87 -2.74 -2.87 4.36
CA ILE A 87 -2.69 -1.74 5.28
C ILE A 87 -4.07 -1.06 5.41
N GLY A 88 -4.80 -0.92 4.30
CA GLY A 88 -6.16 -0.39 4.28
C GLY A 88 -7.16 -1.30 5.00
N GLU A 89 -7.08 -2.61 4.80
CA GLU A 89 -7.88 -3.61 5.53
C GLU A 89 -7.61 -3.58 7.04
N LEU A 90 -6.37 -3.30 7.45
CA LEU A 90 -5.96 -3.14 8.85
C LEU A 90 -6.37 -1.77 9.45
N GLY A 91 -6.97 -0.87 8.67
CA GLY A 91 -7.36 0.47 9.13
C GLY A 91 -6.19 1.40 9.45
N LEU A 92 -4.98 1.09 8.96
CA LEU A 92 -3.77 1.86 9.24
C LEU A 92 -3.57 2.97 8.19
N PRO A 93 -3.03 4.15 8.56
CA PRO A 93 -2.77 5.22 7.59
C PRO A 93 -1.68 4.78 6.60
N LEU A 94 -1.87 5.11 5.30
CA LEU A 94 -0.90 4.83 4.22
C LEU A 94 0.34 5.72 4.25
N TRP A 95 0.24 6.89 4.89
CA TRP A 95 1.39 7.74 5.18
C TRP A 95 2.01 7.36 6.54
N SER A 96 3.34 7.33 6.60
CA SER A 96 4.03 7.07 7.86
C SER A 96 3.84 8.29 8.76
N ASN A 97 3.16 8.10 9.90
CA ASN A 97 3.10 9.08 10.99
C ASN A 97 4.46 9.19 11.70
N ARG A 98 5.59 9.08 10.99
CA ARG A 98 6.85 9.62 11.52
C ARG A 98 6.57 11.09 11.77
N LYS A 99 6.21 11.40 13.02
CA LYS A 99 6.02 12.74 13.53
C LYS A 99 7.18 13.51 12.93
N LYS A 100 6.90 14.48 12.04
CA LYS A 100 7.92 15.43 11.60
C LYS A 100 8.57 15.84 12.91
N ARG A 101 9.84 15.46 13.11
CA ARG A 101 10.58 15.83 14.32
C ARG A 101 10.28 17.30 14.48
N LYS A 102 9.62 17.70 15.57
CA LYS A 102 9.43 19.13 15.84
C LYS A 102 10.84 19.67 15.76
N ARG A 103 11.15 20.45 14.72
CA ARG A 103 12.47 21.08 14.63
C ARG A 103 12.59 21.81 15.97
N PRO A 104 13.63 21.52 16.78
CA PRO A 104 13.79 22.25 18.03
C PRO A 104 13.70 23.72 17.65
N ARG A 105 12.77 24.44 18.28
CA ARG A 105 12.61 25.88 18.05
C ARG A 105 13.91 26.46 18.58
N TYR A 106 14.83 26.81 17.69
CA TYR A 106 16.14 27.30 18.07
C TYR A 106 15.91 28.52 18.96
N LYS A 107 16.28 28.41 20.24
CA LYS A 107 16.34 29.58 21.12
C LYS A 107 17.49 30.40 20.56
N ARG A 108 17.23 31.66 20.18
CA ARG A 108 18.26 32.52 19.60
C ARG A 108 19.48 32.54 20.53
N PHE A 109 20.65 32.34 19.93
CA PHE A 109 21.92 32.42 20.63
C PHE A 109 22.29 33.90 20.73
N GLU A 110 21.73 34.58 21.73
CA GLU A 110 21.85 36.01 21.96
C GLU A 110 22.16 36.32 23.44
N ARG A 111 22.83 37.45 23.67
CA ARG A 111 23.26 37.98 24.97
C ARG A 111 23.08 39.50 24.97
N GLU A 112 23.00 40.11 26.16
CA GLU A 112 22.63 41.52 26.30
C GLU A 112 23.73 42.47 25.87
N LYS A 113 25.01 42.11 26.09
CA LYS A 113 26.14 42.99 25.78
C LYS A 113 27.04 42.45 24.66
N PRO A 114 27.70 43.34 23.91
CA PRO A 114 28.78 42.95 23.00
C PRO A 114 29.86 42.14 23.74
N ASN A 115 30.51 41.20 23.05
CA ASN A 115 31.56 40.30 23.59
C ASN A 115 31.15 39.29 24.67
N GLU A 116 29.86 39.14 24.99
CA GLU A 116 29.38 38.07 25.89
C GLU A 116 29.25 36.70 25.19
N LEU A 117 29.41 36.67 23.85
CA LEU A 117 29.17 35.50 23.02
C LEU A 117 30.33 35.29 22.05
N TRP A 118 31.24 34.40 22.40
CA TRP A 118 32.34 34.00 21.51
C TRP A 118 32.01 32.62 20.94
N GLN A 119 31.84 32.55 19.62
CA GLN A 119 31.67 31.30 18.92
C GLN A 119 32.93 31.01 18.12
N ILE A 120 33.55 29.87 18.40
CA ILE A 120 34.66 29.34 17.63
C ILE A 120 34.15 28.05 17.01
N ASP A 121 33.93 28.07 15.69
CA ASP A 121 33.59 26.88 14.93
C ASP A 121 34.85 26.36 14.25
N VAL A 122 35.22 25.12 14.55
CA VAL A 122 36.42 24.50 14.00
C VAL A 122 36.03 23.23 13.28
N LYS A 123 36.45 23.10 12.03
CA LYS A 123 36.19 21.95 11.16
C LYS A 123 37.51 21.22 10.91
N GLY A 124 37.61 19.96 11.36
CA GLY A 124 38.89 19.22 11.43
C GLY A 124 39.42 18.67 10.10
N PRO A 125 40.42 17.76 10.12
CA PRO A 125 41.42 17.56 11.17
C PRO A 125 42.58 18.56 10.98
N PHE A 126 42.99 19.23 12.05
CA PHE A 126 44.15 20.12 12.06
C PHE A 126 45.19 19.53 13.00
N TRP A 127 46.43 19.55 12.55
CA TRP A 127 47.59 19.12 13.33
C TRP A 127 48.18 20.40 13.91
N VAL A 128 48.23 20.49 15.23
CA VAL A 128 48.84 21.63 15.91
C VAL A 128 50.26 21.20 16.28
N GLU A 129 51.25 21.84 15.68
CA GLU A 129 52.61 21.78 16.19
C GLU A 129 52.74 22.81 17.31
N GLU A 130 53.31 22.42 18.45
CA GLU A 130 53.65 23.36 19.53
C GLU A 130 54.61 24.41 18.97
N GLN A 131 54.17 25.67 18.93
CA GLN A 131 55.10 26.79 18.88
C GLN A 131 55.59 26.99 20.31
N GLY A 132 56.88 26.70 20.52
CA GLY A 132 57.54 26.60 21.83
C GLY A 132 57.60 27.86 22.66
#